data_AF-A0A4Z0CDC4-F1
#
_entry.id   AF-A0A4Z0CDC4-F1
#
_cell.length_a   1.000
_cell.length_b   1.000
_cell.length_c   1.000
_cell.angle_alpha   90.00
_cell.angle_beta   90.00
_cell.angle_gamma   90.00
#
_symmetry.space_group_name_H-M   'P 1'
#
loop_
_entity.id
_entity.type
_entity.pdbx_description
1 polymer ?
#
loop_
_entity_poly.entity_id
_entity_poly.type
_entity_poly.pdbx_seq_one_letter_code
_entity_poly.pdbx_strand_id
1 'polypeptide(L)'
;MASRSCSRKKRARCPTKSSSTCLRARRWPDAVGFTVLIPARLASSRLPNKPLADIAGKPMVVRVAERARGSSATRIVVAADSEAILRACRDHGVQAVLTDPAHPSGTDRLAEASRVLGLPDDEVVVNVQGDEPLIDPSLIDAVAALLDQRRDVPMGTAAHPLHAVEEFTNPNVVKVVTDAQGIALYFSRAPIAWWRDGFAGGIRSLPDPAPLRHVGIYSYRAGFLRTFPALPPAPLEGLEALEQLRALWHGHRIAVHVTQDAPGPGIDTPEDLERVRAVFMASP
;
A
#
# COMPACT_ATOMS: atom_id res chain seq x y z
N MET A 1 -61.07 40.69 38.03
CA MET A 1 -60.18 41.86 38.20
C MET A 1 -59.01 41.69 37.26
N ALA A 2 -58.77 42.70 36.40
CA ALA A 2 -57.54 43.07 35.65
C ALA A 2 -56.72 41.95 34.94
N SER A 3 -56.28 42.03 33.68
CA SER A 3 -56.17 43.16 32.76
C SER A 3 -55.83 42.69 31.33
N ARG A 4 -56.41 43.41 30.35
CA ARG A 4 -55.90 43.94 29.07
C ARG A 4 -54.44 43.58 28.72
N SER A 5 -53.97 43.39 27.48
CA SER A 5 -54.49 43.58 26.11
C SER A 5 -53.35 43.30 25.12
N CYS A 6 -53.69 43.15 23.85
CA CYS A 6 -52.98 43.70 22.67
C CYS A 6 -52.23 42.74 21.71
N SER A 7 -52.80 42.68 20.49
CA SER A 7 -52.13 42.87 19.19
C SER A 7 -51.32 41.73 18.53
N ARG A 8 -52.01 41.07 17.57
CA ARG A 8 -51.63 40.80 16.16
C ARG A 8 -50.14 40.84 15.77
N LYS A 9 -49.68 39.79 15.08
CA LYS A 9 -49.06 39.89 13.73
C LYS A 9 -48.98 38.54 13.01
N LYS A 10 -49.34 38.58 11.71
CA LYS A 10 -49.30 37.52 10.68
C LYS A 10 -47.88 36.99 10.46
N ARG A 11 -47.75 35.70 10.07
CA ARG A 11 -46.74 35.14 9.12
C ARG A 11 -47.23 33.74 8.72
N ALA A 12 -47.77 33.57 7.52
CA ALA A 12 -47.07 33.34 6.24
C ALA A 12 -46.62 31.88 6.08
N ARG A 13 -47.33 31.18 5.18
CA ARG A 13 -46.98 29.86 4.63
C ARG A 13 -45.56 29.90 4.06
N CYS A 14 -44.77 28.87 4.37
CA CYS A 14 -43.48 28.62 3.71
C CYS A 14 -43.66 27.44 2.75
N PRO A 15 -43.45 27.61 1.43
CA PRO A 15 -43.37 26.49 0.52
C PRO A 15 -41.97 25.89 0.55
N THR A 16 -41.94 24.57 0.48
CA THR A 16 -40.80 23.70 0.23
C THR A 16 -39.88 24.22 -0.87
N LYS A 17 -38.59 24.42 -0.56
CA LYS A 17 -37.52 24.39 -1.56
C LYS A 17 -36.42 23.45 -1.07
N SER A 18 -36.41 22.29 -1.70
CA SER A 18 -35.24 21.43 -1.88
C SER A 18 -34.09 22.26 -2.43
N SER A 19 -32.98 22.32 -1.70
CA SER A 19 -31.70 22.79 -2.20
C SER A 19 -30.75 21.60 -2.24
N SER A 20 -30.78 20.91 -3.37
CA SER A 20 -29.71 20.02 -3.82
C SER A 20 -28.44 20.83 -4.05
N THR A 21 -27.66 21.00 -2.99
CA THR A 21 -26.30 21.52 -3.12
C THR A 21 -25.43 20.38 -3.63
N CYS A 22 -25.34 20.27 -4.96
CA CYS A 22 -24.27 19.54 -5.63
C CYS A 22 -22.94 19.99 -5.01
N LEU A 23 -22.31 19.09 -4.25
CA LEU A 23 -20.93 19.22 -3.83
C LEU A 23 -20.08 19.32 -5.10
N ARG A 24 -19.77 20.54 -5.52
CA ARG A 24 -18.76 20.78 -6.55
C ARG A 24 -17.47 20.18 -6.02
N ALA A 25 -17.01 19.12 -6.69
CA ALA A 25 -15.69 18.55 -6.50
C ALA A 25 -14.68 19.69 -6.46
N ARG A 26 -14.02 19.86 -5.31
CA ARG A 26 -12.89 20.78 -5.21
C ARG A 26 -11.88 20.27 -6.24
N ARG A 27 -11.59 21.08 -7.27
CA ARG A 27 -10.41 20.84 -8.10
C ARG A 27 -9.20 20.95 -7.19
N TRP A 28 -8.50 19.84 -7.01
CA TRP A 28 -7.21 19.84 -6.35
C TRP A 28 -6.24 20.57 -7.28
N PRO A 29 -5.30 21.36 -6.77
CA PRO A 29 -4.16 21.81 -7.59
C PRO A 29 -3.55 20.57 -8.22
N ASP A 30 -3.17 20.67 -9.50
CA ASP A 30 -2.73 19.57 -10.37
C ASP A 30 -2.03 18.47 -9.56
N ALA A 31 -2.63 17.27 -9.53
CA ALA A 31 -2.10 16.15 -8.76
C ALA A 31 -0.61 16.00 -9.10
N VAL A 32 0.25 16.09 -8.09
CA VAL A 32 1.68 15.86 -8.28
C VAL A 32 1.80 14.41 -8.73
N GLY A 33 2.33 14.20 -9.95
CA GLY A 33 2.49 12.85 -10.48
C GLY A 33 3.33 11.99 -9.54
N PHE A 34 3.08 10.69 -9.53
CA PHE A 34 3.86 9.73 -8.76
C PHE A 34 4.47 8.67 -9.67
N THR A 35 5.63 8.14 -9.25
CA THR A 35 6.32 7.05 -9.93
C THR A 35 6.09 5.73 -9.21
N VAL A 36 5.72 4.69 -9.94
CA VAL A 36 5.74 3.30 -9.45
C VAL A 36 7.10 2.70 -9.73
N LEU A 37 7.73 2.13 -8.70
CA LEU A 37 8.91 1.29 -8.85
C LEU A 37 8.59 -0.15 -8.45
N ILE A 38 8.99 -1.10 -9.29
CA ILE A 38 8.73 -2.53 -9.10
C ILE A 38 10.08 -3.23 -8.87
N PRO A 39 10.41 -3.67 -7.65
CA PRO A 39 11.64 -4.40 -7.40
C PRO A 39 11.54 -5.82 -7.96
N ALA A 40 12.52 -6.24 -8.76
CA ALA A 40 12.57 -7.57 -9.34
C ALA A 40 13.99 -8.16 -9.19
N ARG A 41 14.07 -9.28 -8.47
CA ARG A 41 15.32 -10.04 -8.31
C ARG A 41 15.19 -11.43 -8.90
N LEU A 42 16.18 -11.87 -9.66
CA LEU A 42 16.16 -13.20 -10.29
C LEU A 42 16.31 -14.31 -9.25
N ALA A 43 17.12 -14.06 -8.22
CA ALA A 43 17.34 -15.00 -7.13
C ALA A 43 16.07 -15.16 -6.27
N SER A 44 15.47 -16.34 -6.33
CA SER A 44 14.31 -16.73 -5.53
C SER A 44 14.43 -18.21 -5.15
N SER A 45 14.36 -18.50 -3.85
CA SER A 45 14.55 -19.84 -3.30
C SER A 45 13.31 -20.74 -3.43
N ARG A 46 12.12 -20.16 -3.26
CA ARG A 46 10.83 -20.90 -3.30
C ARG A 46 10.32 -21.11 -4.72
N LEU A 47 10.61 -20.17 -5.62
CA LEU A 47 10.21 -20.24 -7.02
C LEU A 47 11.37 -19.74 -7.89
N PRO A 48 12.17 -20.64 -8.50
CA PRO A 48 13.31 -20.23 -9.33
C PRO A 48 12.89 -19.31 -10.47
N ASN A 49 13.67 -18.26 -10.72
CA ASN A 49 13.38 -17.26 -11.76
C ASN A 49 11.98 -16.62 -11.64
N LYS A 50 11.44 -16.49 -10.42
CA LYS A 50 10.09 -16.00 -10.12
C LYS A 50 9.64 -14.79 -10.97
N PRO A 51 10.40 -13.69 -11.11
CA PRO A 51 9.96 -12.55 -11.92
C PRO A 51 9.75 -12.87 -13.41
N LEU A 52 10.42 -13.92 -13.91
CA LEU A 52 10.35 -14.37 -15.29
C LEU A 52 9.37 -15.53 -15.49
N ALA A 53 8.72 -16.02 -14.44
CA ALA A 53 7.75 -17.09 -14.57
C ALA A 53 6.61 -16.65 -15.50
N ASP A 54 6.22 -17.53 -16.43
CA ASP A 54 5.18 -17.23 -17.40
C ASP A 54 3.81 -17.14 -16.72
N ILE A 55 3.06 -16.09 -17.04
CA ILE A 55 1.66 -15.91 -16.68
C ILE A 55 0.90 -15.57 -17.96
N ALA A 56 0.29 -16.60 -18.55
CA ALA A 56 -0.48 -16.52 -19.78
C ALA A 56 0.30 -15.86 -20.94
N GLY A 57 1.54 -16.30 -21.17
CA GLY A 57 2.37 -15.84 -22.29
C GLY A 57 3.20 -14.57 -22.04
N LYS A 58 3.25 -14.07 -20.80
CA LYS A 58 4.13 -12.96 -20.42
C LYS A 58 4.83 -13.21 -19.08
N PRO A 59 6.06 -12.71 -18.87
CA PRO A 59 6.74 -12.75 -17.58
C PRO A 59 5.93 -12.11 -16.45
N MET A 60 5.99 -12.67 -15.24
CA MET A 60 5.30 -12.15 -14.05
C MET A 60 5.56 -10.66 -13.82
N VAL A 61 6.82 -10.21 -13.87
CA VAL A 61 7.18 -8.79 -13.65
C VAL A 61 6.55 -7.86 -14.69
N VAL A 62 6.37 -8.35 -15.92
CA VAL A 62 5.68 -7.61 -16.99
C VAL A 62 4.20 -7.51 -16.69
N ARG A 63 3.56 -8.59 -16.20
CA ARG A 63 2.15 -8.55 -15.75
C ARG A 63 1.95 -7.55 -14.63
N VAL A 64 2.86 -7.48 -13.66
CA VAL A 64 2.81 -6.48 -12.57
C VAL A 64 2.90 -5.07 -13.15
N ALA A 65 3.86 -4.80 -14.05
CA ALA A 65 3.99 -3.48 -14.68
C ALA A 65 2.76 -3.10 -15.52
N GLU A 66 2.18 -4.05 -16.26
CA GLU A 66 0.93 -3.85 -17.00
C GLU A 66 -0.25 -3.57 -16.07
N ARG A 67 -0.33 -4.27 -14.94
CA ARG A 67 -1.36 -4.03 -13.94
C ARG A 67 -1.21 -2.64 -13.32
N ALA A 68 0.01 -2.25 -12.97
CA ALA A 68 0.31 -0.92 -12.44
C ALA A 68 -0.03 0.21 -13.42
N ARG A 69 -0.01 -0.02 -14.74
CA ARG A 69 -0.47 0.96 -15.76
C ARG A 69 -1.95 1.32 -15.66
N GLY A 70 -2.74 0.52 -14.96
CA GLY A 70 -4.13 0.86 -14.65
C GLY A 70 -4.28 1.93 -13.57
N SER A 71 -3.19 2.33 -12.90
CA SER A 71 -3.18 3.40 -11.89
C SER A 71 -2.96 4.76 -12.54
N SER A 72 -3.01 5.81 -11.74
CA SER A 72 -2.75 7.19 -12.14
C SER A 72 -1.24 7.54 -12.17
N ALA A 73 -0.35 6.55 -12.10
CA ALA A 73 1.10 6.74 -12.09
C ALA A 73 1.59 7.43 -13.38
N THR A 74 2.44 8.44 -13.24
CA THR A 74 3.04 9.13 -14.40
C THR A 74 4.20 8.34 -15.00
N ARG A 75 4.78 7.44 -14.22
CA ARG A 75 5.91 6.61 -14.62
C ARG A 75 5.87 5.27 -13.89
N ILE A 76 6.18 4.19 -14.60
CA ILE A 76 6.27 2.84 -14.04
C ILE A 76 7.60 2.24 -14.49
N VAL A 77 8.45 1.87 -13.53
CA VAL A 77 9.79 1.35 -13.81
C VAL A 77 10.07 0.08 -13.01
N VAL A 78 10.58 -0.94 -13.68
CA VAL A 78 11.12 -2.13 -13.02
C VAL A 78 12.56 -1.87 -12.60
N ALA A 79 12.86 -2.04 -11.30
CA ALA A 79 14.21 -2.03 -10.78
C ALA A 79 14.72 -3.47 -10.72
N ALA A 80 15.61 -3.84 -11.65
CA ALA A 80 16.02 -5.21 -11.90
C ALA A 80 17.47 -5.48 -11.47
N ASP A 81 17.76 -6.69 -11.01
CA ASP A 81 19.13 -7.15 -10.66
C ASP A 81 19.87 -7.86 -11.80
N SER A 82 19.22 -8.09 -12.94
CA SER A 82 19.75 -8.96 -13.99
C SER A 82 19.33 -8.53 -15.40
N GLU A 83 20.24 -8.74 -16.34
CA GLU A 83 20.03 -8.50 -17.77
C GLU A 83 18.88 -9.31 -18.37
N ALA A 84 18.59 -10.49 -17.80
CA ALA A 84 17.47 -11.32 -18.22
C ALA A 84 16.12 -10.60 -17.97
N ILE A 85 15.97 -9.96 -16.81
CA ILE A 85 14.78 -9.17 -16.48
C ILE A 85 14.70 -7.91 -17.34
N LEU A 86 15.82 -7.22 -17.58
CA LEU A 86 15.84 -6.06 -18.48
C LEU A 86 15.41 -6.42 -19.90
N ARG A 87 15.88 -7.55 -20.42
CA ARG A 87 15.48 -8.07 -21.73
C ARG A 87 13.99 -8.35 -21.79
N ALA A 88 13.47 -9.11 -20.82
CA ALA A 88 12.04 -9.38 -20.72
C ALA A 88 11.20 -8.08 -20.68
N CYS A 89 11.61 -7.09 -19.89
CA CYS A 89 10.92 -5.80 -19.82
C CYS A 89 10.94 -5.08 -21.17
N ARG A 90 12.10 -4.99 -21.83
CA ARG A 90 12.26 -4.33 -23.13
C ARG A 90 11.41 -4.99 -24.22
N ASP A 91 11.38 -6.32 -24.26
CA ASP A 91 10.64 -7.10 -25.25
C ASP A 91 9.11 -6.86 -25.13
N HIS A 92 8.64 -6.39 -23.97
CA HIS A 92 7.25 -6.02 -23.70
C HIS A 92 7.03 -4.51 -23.51
N GLY A 93 8.00 -3.67 -23.87
CA GLY A 93 7.88 -2.20 -23.80
C GLY A 93 7.69 -1.67 -22.37
N VAL A 94 8.22 -2.37 -21.36
CA VAL A 94 8.25 -1.94 -19.96
C VAL A 94 9.59 -1.25 -19.68
N GLN A 95 9.55 -0.05 -19.09
CA GLN A 95 10.76 0.65 -18.68
C GLN A 95 11.40 -0.10 -17.50
N ALA A 96 12.71 -0.31 -17.56
CA ALA A 96 13.46 -0.95 -16.50
C ALA A 96 14.84 -0.32 -16.33
N VAL A 97 15.40 -0.40 -15.13
CA VAL A 97 16.76 0.03 -14.78
C VAL A 97 17.51 -1.11 -14.09
N LEU A 98 18.80 -1.25 -14.41
CA LEU A 98 19.67 -2.16 -13.70
C LEU A 98 20.02 -1.58 -12.33
N THR A 99 20.06 -2.44 -11.33
CA THR A 99 20.42 -2.13 -9.95
C THR A 99 21.38 -3.20 -9.44
N ASP A 100 22.11 -2.89 -8.37
CA ASP A 100 23.09 -3.80 -7.78
C ASP A 100 22.42 -5.13 -7.36
N PRO A 101 22.91 -6.28 -7.83
CA PRO A 101 22.42 -7.58 -7.38
C PRO A 101 22.70 -7.85 -5.89
N ALA A 102 23.65 -7.14 -5.27
CA ALA A 102 24.02 -7.31 -3.86
C ALA A 102 23.06 -6.61 -2.88
N HIS A 103 22.06 -5.86 -3.36
CA HIS A 103 21.08 -5.21 -2.48
C HIS A 103 20.35 -6.24 -1.59
N PRO A 104 20.35 -6.06 -0.26
CA PRO A 104 19.78 -7.03 0.65
C PRO A 104 18.25 -7.05 0.62
N SER A 105 17.61 -5.92 0.31
CA SER A 105 16.15 -5.78 0.27
C SER A 105 15.63 -5.20 -1.05
N GLY A 106 14.31 -5.29 -1.23
CA GLY A 106 13.62 -4.58 -2.30
C GLY A 106 13.73 -3.06 -2.15
N THR A 107 13.70 -2.54 -0.92
CA THR A 107 13.73 -1.09 -0.68
C THR A 107 15.10 -0.48 -0.97
N ASP A 108 16.20 -1.17 -0.66
CA ASP A 108 17.57 -0.79 -1.09
C ASP A 108 17.64 -0.66 -2.62
N ARG A 109 17.05 -1.63 -3.33
CA ARG A 109 16.97 -1.61 -4.78
C ARG A 109 16.19 -0.41 -5.31
N LEU A 110 15.08 -0.08 -4.65
CA LEU A 110 14.27 1.08 -5.03
C LEU A 110 14.98 2.41 -4.73
N ALA A 111 15.76 2.48 -3.66
CA ALA A 111 16.60 3.65 -3.34
C ALA A 111 17.63 3.91 -4.45
N GLU A 112 18.30 2.86 -4.93
CA GLU A 112 19.19 2.99 -6.08
C GLU A 112 18.44 3.41 -7.34
N ALA A 113 17.33 2.74 -7.67
CA ALA A 113 16.54 3.09 -8.85
C ALA A 113 16.07 4.55 -8.82
N SER A 114 15.61 5.04 -7.67
CA SER A 114 15.26 6.46 -7.46
C SER A 114 16.41 7.41 -7.79
N ARG A 115 17.65 7.07 -7.37
CA ARG A 115 18.86 7.83 -7.70
C ARG A 115 19.20 7.79 -9.19
N VAL A 116 19.16 6.60 -9.81
CA VAL A 116 19.45 6.42 -11.25
C VAL A 116 18.45 7.18 -12.12
N LEU A 117 17.18 7.22 -11.71
CA LEU A 117 16.10 7.91 -12.43
C LEU A 117 16.09 9.42 -12.18
N GLY A 118 16.88 9.92 -11.22
CA GLY A 118 16.95 11.34 -10.88
C GLY A 118 15.67 11.90 -10.26
N LEU A 119 14.95 11.09 -9.47
CA LEU A 119 13.66 11.52 -8.91
C LEU A 119 13.85 12.64 -7.87
N PRO A 120 13.12 13.77 -7.97
CA PRO A 120 13.15 14.85 -6.98
C PRO A 120 12.75 14.36 -5.60
N ASP A 121 13.32 14.95 -4.54
CA ASP A 121 13.16 14.50 -3.15
C ASP A 121 11.70 14.43 -2.68
N ASP A 122 10.87 15.32 -3.19
CA ASP A 122 9.46 15.44 -2.85
C ASP A 122 8.53 14.59 -3.72
N GLU A 123 9.04 13.97 -4.79
CA GLU A 123 8.27 13.06 -5.63
C GLU A 123 7.81 11.84 -4.83
N VAL A 124 6.55 11.45 -5.02
CA VAL A 124 5.99 10.24 -4.42
C VAL A 124 6.40 9.03 -5.25
N VAL A 125 6.97 8.04 -4.58
CA VAL A 125 7.33 6.74 -5.14
C VAL A 125 6.46 5.67 -4.51
N VAL A 126 5.76 4.87 -5.31
CA VAL A 126 5.03 3.69 -4.83
C VAL A 126 5.81 2.43 -5.16
N ASN A 127 6.13 1.65 -4.12
CA ASN A 127 6.70 0.32 -4.22
C ASN A 127 5.58 -0.69 -4.45
N VAL A 128 5.53 -1.26 -5.66
CA VAL A 128 4.64 -2.37 -6.00
C VAL A 128 5.48 -3.62 -6.15
N GLN A 129 5.21 -4.67 -5.35
CA GLN A 129 6.03 -5.87 -5.36
C GLN A 129 5.96 -6.60 -6.72
N GLY A 130 7.10 -7.12 -7.18
CA GLY A 130 7.23 -7.80 -8.47
C GLY A 130 6.50 -9.15 -8.58
N ASP A 131 5.83 -9.58 -7.52
CA ASP A 131 5.08 -10.83 -7.39
C ASP A 131 3.59 -10.64 -7.10
N GLU A 132 3.06 -9.43 -7.28
CA GLU A 132 1.64 -9.09 -7.13
C GLU A 132 0.98 -8.73 -8.48
N PRO A 133 0.86 -9.66 -9.45
CA PRO A 133 0.31 -9.37 -10.78
C PRO A 133 -1.20 -9.05 -10.77
N LEU A 134 -1.87 -9.29 -9.64
CA LEU A 134 -3.29 -9.00 -9.41
C LEU A 134 -3.52 -7.78 -8.51
N ILE A 135 -2.48 -6.98 -8.23
CA ILE A 135 -2.61 -5.75 -7.44
C ILE A 135 -3.75 -4.87 -7.99
N ASP A 136 -4.57 -4.31 -7.10
CA ASP A 136 -5.60 -3.35 -7.50
C ASP A 136 -4.95 -1.99 -7.78
N PRO A 137 -5.05 -1.44 -9.00
CA PRO A 137 -4.50 -0.14 -9.31
C PRO A 137 -5.09 0.99 -8.44
N SER A 138 -6.32 0.83 -7.95
CA SER A 138 -6.93 1.81 -7.05
C SER A 138 -6.20 1.89 -5.70
N LEU A 139 -5.60 0.79 -5.25
CA LEU A 139 -4.80 0.74 -4.03
C LEU A 139 -3.46 1.47 -4.20
N ILE A 140 -2.85 1.36 -5.39
CA ILE A 140 -1.64 2.12 -5.77
C ILE A 140 -1.93 3.63 -5.68
N ASP A 141 -3.04 4.06 -6.29
CA ASP A 141 -3.47 5.46 -6.25
C ASP A 141 -3.76 5.94 -4.82
N ALA A 142 -4.42 5.11 -4.01
CA ALA A 142 -4.77 5.43 -2.64
C ALA A 142 -3.54 5.67 -1.76
N VAL A 143 -2.51 4.81 -1.85
CA VAL A 143 -1.28 5.00 -1.06
C VAL A 143 -0.42 6.15 -1.57
N ALA A 144 -0.45 6.46 -2.86
CA ALA A 144 0.20 7.65 -3.41
C ALA A 144 -0.46 8.92 -2.87
N ALA A 145 -1.79 9.02 -3.01
CA ALA A 145 -2.57 10.17 -2.57
C ALA A 145 -2.46 10.42 -1.05
N LEU A 146 -2.20 9.37 -0.27
CA LEU A 146 -2.00 9.47 1.18
C LEU A 146 -0.82 10.40 1.52
N LEU A 147 0.29 10.34 0.78
CA LEU A 147 1.46 11.19 1.02
C LEU A 147 1.28 12.62 0.50
N ASP A 148 0.44 12.82 -0.51
CA ASP A 148 0.06 14.18 -0.92
C ASP A 148 -0.78 14.88 0.15
N GLN A 149 -1.68 14.13 0.81
CA GLN A 149 -2.51 14.63 1.89
C GLN A 149 -1.75 14.81 3.20
N ARG A 150 -0.64 14.07 3.40
CA ARG A 150 0.16 14.05 4.63
C ARG A 150 1.61 14.45 4.36
N ARG A 151 1.80 15.74 4.08
CA ARG A 151 3.13 16.33 3.80
C ARG A 151 4.12 16.21 4.95
N ASP A 152 3.62 16.02 6.17
CA ASP A 152 4.39 15.79 7.40
C ASP A 152 4.92 14.36 7.54
N VAL A 153 4.55 13.45 6.62
CA VAL A 153 4.91 12.04 6.69
C VAL A 153 5.77 11.65 5.47
N PRO A 154 6.88 10.91 5.67
CA PRO A 154 7.76 10.51 4.58
C PRO A 154 7.40 9.15 3.94
N MET A 155 6.53 8.37 4.59
CA MET A 155 6.23 6.98 4.23
C MET A 155 4.75 6.66 4.47
N GLY A 156 4.15 5.92 3.55
CA GLY A 156 2.76 5.48 3.59
C GLY A 156 2.65 3.99 3.28
N THR A 157 1.55 3.37 3.71
CA THR A 157 1.21 1.97 3.43
C THR A 157 -0.32 1.78 3.48
N ALA A 158 -0.78 0.55 3.32
CA ALA A 158 -2.18 0.18 3.43
C ALA A 158 -2.44 -0.94 4.44
N ALA A 159 -3.69 -1.03 4.87
CA ALA A 159 -4.19 -2.11 5.69
C ALA A 159 -5.66 -2.40 5.35
N HIS A 160 -6.15 -3.59 5.73
CA HIS A 160 -7.57 -3.93 5.65
C HIS A 160 -8.02 -4.67 6.91
N PRO A 161 -9.33 -4.65 7.24
CA PRO A 161 -9.87 -5.43 8.34
C PRO A 161 -9.62 -6.93 8.17
N LEU A 162 -9.32 -7.60 9.28
CA LEU A 162 -9.32 -9.06 9.36
C LEU A 162 -10.74 -9.58 9.59
N HIS A 163 -11.04 -10.74 9.01
CA HIS A 163 -12.36 -11.37 9.12
C HIS A 163 -12.31 -12.77 9.75
N ALA A 164 -11.11 -13.32 9.96
CA ALA A 164 -10.91 -14.65 10.54
C ALA A 164 -9.94 -14.63 11.74
N VAL A 165 -10.25 -15.43 12.77
CA VAL A 165 -9.39 -15.59 13.96
C VAL A 165 -8.08 -16.27 13.60
N GLU A 166 -8.13 -17.20 12.66
CA GLU A 166 -6.99 -17.93 12.12
C GLU A 166 -5.97 -16.96 11.51
N GLU A 167 -6.44 -15.94 10.77
CA GLU A 167 -5.55 -14.91 10.23
C GLU A 167 -4.98 -14.00 11.32
N PHE A 168 -5.80 -13.60 12.31
CA PHE A 168 -5.34 -12.73 13.40
C PHE A 168 -4.23 -13.37 14.23
N THR A 169 -4.34 -14.67 14.48
CA THR A 169 -3.37 -15.45 15.26
C THR A 169 -2.18 -15.95 14.45
N ASN A 170 -2.25 -15.90 13.11
CA ASN A 170 -1.17 -16.35 12.24
C ASN A 170 0.02 -15.35 12.24
N PRO A 171 1.25 -15.78 12.60
CA PRO A 171 2.42 -14.89 12.61
C PRO A 171 2.91 -14.49 11.21
N ASN A 172 2.45 -15.16 10.16
CA ASN A 172 2.71 -14.75 8.78
C ASN A 172 1.82 -13.57 8.35
N VAL A 173 0.72 -13.33 9.06
CA VAL A 173 -0.14 -12.15 8.85
C VAL A 173 0.38 -11.04 9.75
N VAL A 174 0.89 -9.97 9.16
CA VAL A 174 1.36 -8.79 9.90
C VAL A 174 0.15 -7.94 10.28
N LYS A 175 0.02 -7.63 11.57
CA LYS A 175 -1.01 -6.74 12.09
C LYS A 175 -0.44 -5.33 12.22
N VAL A 176 -1.30 -4.33 12.08
CA VAL A 176 -0.96 -2.93 12.32
C VAL A 176 -2.00 -2.29 13.24
N VAL A 177 -1.53 -1.46 14.16
CA VAL A 177 -2.36 -0.59 14.98
C VAL A 177 -2.06 0.86 14.65
N THR A 178 -3.08 1.72 14.63
CA THR A 178 -2.98 3.11 14.20
C THR A 178 -3.50 4.07 15.27
N ASP A 179 -3.06 5.32 15.22
CA ASP A 179 -3.68 6.42 15.95
C ASP A 179 -4.98 6.89 15.26
N ALA A 180 -5.70 7.81 15.91
CA ALA A 180 -6.93 8.38 15.37
C ALA A 180 -6.75 9.18 14.07
N GLN A 181 -5.51 9.48 13.68
CA GLN A 181 -5.16 10.16 12.43
C GLN A 181 -4.70 9.17 11.35
N GLY A 182 -4.70 7.87 11.63
CA GLY A 182 -4.25 6.85 10.68
C GLY A 182 -2.72 6.79 10.53
N ILE A 183 -1.96 7.18 11.55
CA ILE A 183 -0.51 6.90 11.61
C ILE A 183 -0.30 5.58 12.33
N ALA A 184 0.57 4.72 11.78
CA ALA A 184 0.95 3.49 12.43
C ALA A 184 1.62 3.76 13.78
N LEU A 185 1.09 3.14 14.83
CA LEU A 185 1.71 3.08 16.14
C LEU A 185 2.71 1.94 16.21
N TYR A 186 2.34 0.77 15.67
CA TYR A 186 3.21 -0.42 15.65
C TYR A 186 2.73 -1.46 14.62
N PHE A 187 3.68 -2.23 14.10
CA PHE A 187 3.44 -3.43 13.29
C PHE A 187 3.96 -4.65 14.04
N SER A 188 3.22 -5.76 14.01
CA SER A 188 3.66 -6.98 14.69
C SER A 188 3.11 -8.24 14.05
N ARG A 189 3.85 -9.33 14.19
CA ARG A 189 3.36 -10.69 13.94
C ARG A 189 2.47 -11.19 15.09
N ALA A 190 2.57 -10.60 16.28
CA ALA A 190 1.70 -10.90 17.41
C ALA A 190 0.27 -10.40 17.18
N PRO A 191 -0.74 -11.02 17.83
CA PRO A 191 -2.13 -10.57 17.76
C PRO A 191 -2.32 -9.22 18.49
N ILE A 192 -2.25 -8.12 17.74
CA ILE A 192 -2.41 -6.75 18.25
C ILE A 192 -3.61 -6.03 17.58
N ALA A 193 -4.36 -5.17 18.27
CA ALA A 193 -4.29 -4.94 19.72
C ALA A 193 -4.89 -6.12 20.52
N TRP A 194 -4.42 -6.31 21.76
CA TRP A 194 -4.95 -7.35 22.64
C TRP A 194 -6.30 -6.94 23.24
N TRP A 195 -7.37 -7.69 22.97
CA TRP A 195 -8.67 -7.47 23.59
C TRP A 195 -8.73 -8.14 24.97
N ARG A 196 -8.35 -7.38 26.01
CA ARG A 196 -8.21 -7.86 27.40
C ARG A 196 -9.33 -8.78 27.87
N ASP A 197 -10.57 -8.30 27.78
CA ASP A 197 -11.72 -9.01 28.36
C ASP A 197 -12.22 -10.11 27.42
N GLY A 198 -12.27 -9.86 26.11
CA GLY A 198 -12.75 -10.84 25.13
C GLY A 198 -11.79 -12.03 24.92
N PHE A 199 -10.50 -11.86 25.22
CA PHE A 199 -9.48 -12.92 25.08
C PHE A 199 -9.08 -13.58 26.40
N ALA A 200 -9.76 -13.28 27.52
CA ALA A 200 -9.48 -13.91 28.81
C ALA A 200 -9.58 -15.45 28.75
N GLY A 201 -10.41 -16.00 27.86
CA GLY A 201 -10.56 -17.44 27.59
C GLY A 201 -9.83 -17.94 26.34
N GLY A 202 -8.86 -17.18 25.83
CA GLY A 202 -8.20 -17.38 24.54
C GLY A 202 -8.88 -16.60 23.40
N ILE A 203 -8.19 -16.51 22.25
CA ILE A 203 -8.70 -15.80 21.06
C ILE A 203 -9.71 -16.72 20.35
N ARG A 204 -11.01 -16.48 20.56
CA ARG A 204 -12.11 -17.27 19.98
C ARG A 204 -12.99 -16.50 19.00
N SER A 205 -12.85 -15.17 18.97
CA SER A 205 -13.55 -14.25 18.09
C SER A 205 -12.66 -13.05 17.81
N LEU A 206 -13.05 -12.19 16.86
CA LEU A 206 -12.38 -10.91 16.64
C LEU A 206 -13.05 -9.80 17.46
N PRO A 207 -12.31 -8.77 17.91
CA PRO A 207 -12.88 -7.58 18.53
C PRO A 207 -13.60 -6.69 17.50
N ASP A 208 -14.38 -5.73 18.00
CA ASP A 208 -14.93 -4.61 17.23
C ASP A 208 -14.35 -3.28 17.78
N PRO A 209 -13.69 -2.45 16.95
CA PRO A 209 -13.41 -2.64 15.52
C PRO A 209 -12.46 -3.83 15.26
N ALA A 210 -12.61 -4.42 14.07
CA ALA A 210 -11.79 -5.54 13.64
C ALA A 210 -10.29 -5.18 13.59
N PRO A 211 -9.38 -6.10 13.96
CA PRO A 211 -7.94 -5.88 13.82
C PRO A 211 -7.55 -5.69 12.35
N LEU A 212 -6.50 -4.91 12.11
CA LEU A 212 -6.06 -4.60 10.75
C LEU A 212 -4.89 -5.50 10.32
N ARG A 213 -4.99 -6.08 9.13
CA ARG A 213 -3.90 -6.71 8.41
C ARG A 213 -3.17 -5.68 7.57
N HIS A 214 -1.87 -5.58 7.75
CA HIS A 214 -1.00 -4.76 6.92
C HIS A 214 -0.85 -5.35 5.51
N VAL A 215 -0.84 -4.48 4.50
CA VAL A 215 -0.60 -4.81 3.09
C VAL A 215 0.79 -4.33 2.70
N GLY A 216 1.61 -5.21 2.11
CA GLY A 216 3.01 -4.97 1.74
C GLY A 216 3.26 -3.98 0.59
N ILE A 217 2.33 -3.04 0.36
CA ILE A 217 2.48 -1.92 -0.55
C ILE A 217 2.89 -0.68 0.23
N TYR A 218 3.84 0.08 -0.31
CA TYR A 218 4.35 1.27 0.36
C TYR A 218 4.45 2.44 -0.59
N SER A 219 4.18 3.64 -0.09
CA SER A 219 4.56 4.90 -0.73
C SER A 219 5.66 5.57 0.08
N TYR A 220 6.55 6.28 -0.61
CA TYR A 220 7.67 7.00 -0.01
C TYR A 220 7.79 8.36 -0.69
N ARG A 221 8.30 9.35 0.05
CA ARG A 221 8.98 10.48 -0.60
C ARG A 221 10.32 9.98 -1.12
N ALA A 222 10.66 10.28 -2.37
CA ALA A 222 11.89 9.77 -2.98
C ALA A 222 13.15 10.13 -2.17
N GLY A 223 13.20 11.32 -1.56
CA GLY A 223 14.27 11.72 -0.65
C GLY A 223 14.41 10.76 0.53
N PHE A 224 13.30 10.44 1.19
CA PHE A 224 13.29 9.48 2.30
C PHE A 224 13.58 8.05 1.84
N LEU A 225 13.05 7.62 0.70
CA LEU A 225 13.35 6.32 0.11
C LEU A 225 14.86 6.10 -0.04
N ARG A 226 15.61 7.14 -0.42
CA ARG A 226 17.07 7.05 -0.53
C ARG A 226 17.80 7.05 0.82
N THR A 227 17.24 7.69 1.84
CA THR A 227 17.82 7.72 3.19
C THR A 227 17.50 6.47 4.00
N PHE A 228 16.30 5.90 3.80
CA PHE A 228 15.74 4.85 4.65
C PHE A 228 16.62 3.59 4.77
N PRO A 229 17.18 3.03 3.68
CA PRO A 229 18.05 1.86 3.79
C PRO A 229 19.38 2.15 4.51
N ALA A 230 19.82 3.42 4.52
CA ALA A 230 21.03 3.85 5.22
C ALA A 230 20.82 4.12 6.72
N LEU A 231 19.58 4.06 7.22
CA LEU A 231 19.32 4.13 8.65
C LEU A 231 19.93 2.90 9.36
N PRO A 232 20.51 3.05 10.56
CA PRO A 232 20.99 1.91 11.33
C PRO A 232 19.87 0.86 11.54
N PRO A 233 20.15 -0.44 11.39
CA PRO A 233 19.17 -1.48 11.67
C PRO A 233 18.56 -1.32 13.06
N ALA A 234 17.23 -1.34 13.15
CA ALA A 234 16.52 -1.25 14.43
C ALA A 234 16.48 -2.62 15.11
N PRO A 235 16.74 -2.74 16.43
CA PRO A 235 16.63 -4.02 17.12
C PRO A 235 15.27 -4.73 16.91
N LEU A 236 14.18 -3.95 16.84
CA LEU A 236 12.83 -4.48 16.60
C LEU A 236 12.64 -5.03 15.19
N GLU A 237 13.30 -4.46 14.17
CA GLU A 237 13.16 -4.93 12.79
C GLU A 237 13.66 -6.37 12.64
N GLY A 238 14.73 -6.72 13.36
CA GLY A 238 15.33 -8.06 13.34
C GLY A 238 14.51 -9.06 14.15
N LEU A 239 13.93 -8.62 15.28
CA LEU A 239 13.09 -9.46 16.13
C LEU A 239 11.79 -9.85 15.44
N GLU A 240 11.12 -8.89 14.80
CA GLU A 240 9.86 -9.14 14.09
C GLU A 240 10.09 -9.56 12.63
N ALA A 241 11.31 -9.44 12.10
CA ALA A 241 11.59 -9.54 10.66
C ALA A 241 10.64 -8.64 9.84
N LEU A 242 10.56 -7.36 10.21
CA LEU A 242 9.69 -6.33 9.63
C LEU A 242 10.48 -5.03 9.40
N GLU A 243 10.88 -4.78 8.16
CA GLU A 243 11.74 -3.65 7.76
C GLU A 243 11.14 -2.28 8.10
N GLN A 244 9.81 -2.13 7.98
CA GLN A 244 9.13 -0.87 8.27
C GLN A 244 9.25 -0.42 9.74
N LEU A 245 9.60 -1.34 10.66
CA LEU A 245 9.89 -0.98 12.06
C LEU A 245 11.15 -0.13 12.19
N ARG A 246 12.07 -0.19 11.21
CA ARG A 246 13.24 0.71 11.14
C ARG A 246 12.81 2.17 11.10
N ALA A 247 11.81 2.49 10.28
CA ALA A 247 11.31 3.87 10.15
C ALA A 247 10.71 4.35 11.48
N LEU A 248 9.83 3.53 12.09
CA LEU A 248 9.23 3.87 13.39
C LEU A 248 10.28 4.04 14.50
N TRP A 249 11.27 3.15 14.55
CA TRP A 249 12.35 3.19 15.55
C TRP A 249 13.14 4.50 15.49
N HIS A 250 13.43 5.00 14.30
CA HIS A 250 14.15 6.27 14.11
C HIS A 250 13.24 7.50 14.14
N GLY A 251 11.99 7.35 14.62
CA GLY A 251 11.06 8.45 14.83
C GLY A 251 10.34 8.93 13.56
N HIS A 252 10.45 8.20 12.45
CA HIS A 252 9.68 8.50 11.26
C HIS A 252 8.26 7.95 11.39
N ARG A 253 7.28 8.73 10.95
CA ARG A 253 5.87 8.35 10.94
C ARG A 253 5.54 7.58 9.67
N ILE A 254 4.59 6.66 9.76
CA ILE A 254 4.06 5.92 8.61
C ILE A 254 2.55 6.12 8.55
N ALA A 255 2.05 6.70 7.46
CA ALA A 255 0.62 6.85 7.26
C ALA A 255 0.01 5.55 6.74
N VAL A 256 -1.19 5.19 7.19
CA VAL A 256 -1.86 3.95 6.83
C VAL A 256 -3.21 4.27 6.17
N HIS A 257 -3.36 3.89 4.91
CA HIS A 257 -4.65 3.87 4.23
C HIS A 257 -5.41 2.59 4.60
N VAL A 258 -6.64 2.69 5.09
CA VAL A 258 -7.48 1.52 5.37
C VAL A 258 -8.43 1.29 4.21
N THR A 259 -8.21 0.22 3.45
CA THR A 259 -9.12 -0.26 2.41
C THR A 259 -10.14 -1.24 3.01
N GLN A 260 -11.31 -1.37 2.37
CA GLN A 260 -12.36 -2.29 2.80
C GLN A 260 -12.03 -3.74 2.46
N ASP A 261 -11.49 -3.96 1.25
CA ASP A 261 -11.27 -5.29 0.70
C ASP A 261 -9.80 -5.69 0.79
N ALA A 262 -9.56 -6.99 1.00
CA ALA A 262 -8.22 -7.56 0.93
C ALA A 262 -7.65 -7.41 -0.50
N PRO A 263 -6.36 -7.06 -0.65
CA PRO A 263 -5.73 -7.07 -1.96
C PRO A 263 -5.71 -8.49 -2.54
N GLY A 264 -5.58 -8.58 -3.87
CA GLY A 264 -5.43 -9.86 -4.55
C GLY A 264 -4.23 -10.66 -4.04
N PRO A 265 -4.26 -12.01 -4.10
CA PRO A 265 -3.17 -12.82 -3.60
C PRO A 265 -1.89 -12.58 -4.42
N GLY A 266 -0.76 -12.43 -3.72
CA GLY A 266 0.56 -12.50 -4.32
C GLY A 266 0.93 -13.92 -4.71
N ILE A 267 2.08 -14.08 -5.38
CA ILE A 267 2.62 -15.38 -5.76
C ILE A 267 3.83 -15.67 -4.89
N ASP A 268 3.87 -16.72 -4.10
CA ASP A 268 5.09 -17.14 -3.38
C ASP A 268 5.48 -18.60 -3.63
N THR A 269 4.52 -19.42 -4.07
CA THR A 269 4.71 -20.82 -4.38
C THR A 269 4.26 -21.15 -5.82
N PRO A 270 4.64 -22.33 -6.34
CA PRO A 270 4.09 -22.83 -7.60
C PRO A 270 2.55 -22.90 -7.62
N GLU A 271 1.93 -23.26 -6.50
CA GLU A 271 0.47 -23.34 -6.38
C GLU A 271 -0.20 -21.96 -6.48
N ASP A 272 0.42 -20.91 -5.93
CA ASP A 272 -0.05 -19.54 -6.14
C ASP A 272 0.05 -19.14 -7.60
N LEU A 273 1.16 -19.50 -8.27
CA LEU A 273 1.36 -19.21 -9.69
C LEU A 273 0.26 -19.83 -10.55
N GLU A 274 -0.08 -21.10 -10.32
CA GLU A 274 -1.18 -21.77 -11.04
C GLU A 274 -2.53 -21.12 -10.79
N ARG A 275 -2.81 -20.71 -9.54
CA ARG A 275 -4.04 -19.99 -9.19
C ARG A 275 -4.14 -18.67 -9.96
N VAL A 276 -3.05 -17.91 -10.04
CA VAL A 276 -3.01 -16.66 -10.80
C VAL A 276 -3.15 -16.92 -12.30
N ARG A 277 -2.47 -17.93 -12.85
CA ARG A 277 -2.62 -18.32 -14.27
C ARG A 277 -4.08 -18.58 -14.63
N ALA A 278 -4.83 -19.27 -13.77
CA ALA A 278 -6.24 -19.52 -13.99
C ALA A 278 -7.08 -18.23 -14.08
N VAL A 279 -6.78 -17.21 -13.26
CA VAL A 279 -7.45 -15.89 -13.32
C VAL A 279 -7.22 -15.21 -14.68
N PHE A 280 -5.98 -15.26 -15.19
CA PHE A 280 -5.63 -14.68 -16.49
C PHE A 280 -6.21 -15.46 -17.68
N MET A 281 -6.46 -16.77 -17.55
CA MET A 281 -7.11 -17.57 -18.59
C MET A 281 -8.64 -17.41 -18.59
N ALA A 282 -9.24 -17.11 -17.44
CA ALA A 282 -10.67 -16.92 -17.29
C ALA A 282 -11.15 -15.50 -17.67
N SER A 283 -10.22 -14.55 -17.79
CA SER A 283 -10.51 -13.19 -18.23
C SER A 283 -10.34 -13.12 -19.76
N PRO A 284 -11.42 -12.96 -20.56
CA PRO A 284 -11.34 -12.85 -22.01
C PRO A 284 -10.65 -11.56 -22.48
#